data_AF-A0A521FZ39-F1
#
_entry.id   AF-A0A521FZ39-F1
#
_cell.length_a   1.000
_cell.length_b   1.000
_cell.length_c   1.000
_cell.angle_alpha   90.00
_cell.angle_beta   90.00
_cell.angle_gamma   90.00
#
_symmetry.space_group_name_H-M   'P 1'
#
loop_
_entity.id
_entity.type
_entity.pdbx_description
1 polymer ?
#
loop_
_entity_poly.entity_id
_entity_poly.type
_entity_poly.pdbx_seq_one_letter_code
_entity_poly.pdbx_strand_id
1 'polypeptide(L)'
;MRRDGFSDDLKTEVLYRRKLRTPLVIDRPSHHPDAGILSGAGTAPFAKITDGAASASLMLRIQAALDIGDGHIELMLLDMKEGGKTGAPVRVTANGTFTLNGWESAAVTSLSVAVEDFTGLAAFIRSGYAGRLVDVLDIRVG
;
A
#
# COMPACT_ATOMS: atom_id res chain seq x y z
N MET A 1 25.40 -46.37 1.64
CA MET A 1 25.65 -45.49 0.47
C MET A 1 24.58 -44.40 0.49
N ARG A 2 24.98 -43.14 0.30
CA ARG A 2 24.27 -41.93 0.74
C ARG A 2 23.07 -41.59 -0.18
N ARG A 3 22.13 -40.83 0.40
CA ARG A 3 20.82 -40.42 -0.12
C ARG A 3 20.95 -39.59 -1.41
N ASP A 4 20.18 -39.96 -2.43
CA ASP A 4 19.97 -39.15 -3.62
C ASP A 4 18.91 -38.09 -3.37
N GLY A 5 19.19 -36.90 -3.92
CA GLY A 5 18.59 -35.62 -3.56
C GLY A 5 17.10 -35.54 -3.81
N PHE A 6 16.36 -35.23 -2.74
CA PHE A 6 15.08 -34.56 -2.85
C PHE A 6 15.38 -33.07 -3.05
N SER A 7 15.04 -32.55 -4.24
CA SER A 7 15.12 -31.12 -4.56
C SER A 7 14.27 -30.33 -3.57
N ASP A 8 14.93 -29.62 -2.66
CA ASP A 8 14.33 -28.63 -1.76
C ASP A 8 14.37 -27.23 -2.41
N ASP A 9 13.89 -27.12 -3.66
CA ASP A 9 13.70 -25.83 -4.35
C ASP A 9 12.21 -25.48 -4.48
N LEU A 10 11.45 -25.79 -3.43
CA LEU A 10 10.18 -25.11 -3.18
C LEU A 10 10.51 -23.71 -2.68
N LYS A 11 10.81 -22.81 -3.63
CA LYS A 11 10.68 -21.35 -3.47
C LYS A 11 9.23 -21.05 -3.12
N THR A 12 8.91 -21.25 -1.85
CA THR A 12 7.63 -20.87 -1.29
C THR A 12 7.67 -19.35 -1.26
N GLU A 13 7.05 -18.72 -2.26
CA GLU A 13 6.76 -17.30 -2.20
C GLU A 13 5.95 -17.07 -0.92
N VAL A 14 6.61 -16.52 0.11
CA VAL A 14 5.96 -16.23 1.39
C VAL A 14 4.96 -15.10 1.14
N LEU A 15 3.73 -15.49 0.81
CA LEU A 15 2.58 -14.60 0.75
C LEU A 15 2.35 -14.03 2.15
N TYR A 16 2.06 -12.75 2.21
CA TYR A 16 1.99 -11.96 3.45
C TYR A 16 1.06 -12.58 4.51
N ARG A 17 1.55 -12.73 5.74
CA ARG A 17 0.89 -13.51 6.80
C ARG A 17 -0.19 -12.79 7.63
N ARG A 18 -0.45 -11.49 7.40
CA ARG A 18 -1.50 -10.75 8.16
C ARG A 18 -2.79 -10.61 7.34
N LYS A 19 -3.92 -10.35 8.02
CA LYS A 19 -5.21 -10.08 7.37
C LYS A 19 -5.06 -8.95 6.34
N LEU A 20 -5.01 -9.32 5.07
CA LEU A 20 -5.10 -8.37 3.97
C LEU A 20 -6.57 -7.96 3.84
N ARG A 21 -6.83 -6.66 3.70
CA ARG A 21 -8.14 -6.19 3.27
C ARG A 21 -8.40 -6.68 1.83
N THR A 22 -9.66 -6.83 1.45
CA THR A 22 -10.05 -7.16 0.08
C THR A 22 -9.33 -6.24 -0.88
N PRO A 23 -8.64 -6.76 -1.92
CA PRO A 23 -7.97 -5.93 -2.90
C PRO A 23 -8.92 -4.91 -3.51
N LEU A 24 -8.53 -3.65 -3.49
CA LEU A 24 -9.26 -2.57 -4.16
C LEU A 24 -8.76 -2.47 -5.60
N VAL A 25 -9.66 -2.69 -6.55
CA VAL A 25 -9.33 -2.58 -7.97
C VAL A 25 -9.26 -1.11 -8.36
N ILE A 26 -8.14 -0.70 -8.94
CA ILE A 26 -7.93 0.62 -9.53
C ILE A 26 -7.72 0.43 -11.03
N ASP A 27 -8.77 0.65 -11.79
CA ASP A 27 -8.70 0.56 -13.24
C ASP A 27 -8.26 1.90 -13.83
N ARG A 28 -7.32 1.86 -14.78
CA ARG A 28 -6.78 3.02 -15.50
C ARG A 28 -6.41 4.17 -14.56
N PRO A 29 -5.37 4.01 -13.72
CA PRO A 29 -5.03 4.95 -12.65
C PRO A 29 -4.77 6.39 -13.12
N SER A 30 -4.43 6.60 -14.40
CA SER A 30 -4.23 7.92 -15.01
C SER A 30 -5.52 8.69 -15.33
N HIS A 31 -6.70 8.10 -15.10
CA HIS A 31 -8.01 8.72 -15.37
C HIS A 31 -8.74 9.16 -14.10
N HIS A 32 -8.00 9.57 -13.07
CA HIS A 32 -8.55 10.07 -11.81
C HIS A 32 -9.56 9.11 -11.15
N PRO A 33 -9.11 7.95 -10.65
CA PRO A 33 -9.98 6.85 -10.22
C PRO A 33 -10.86 7.15 -8.99
N ASP A 34 -10.67 8.29 -8.30
CA ASP A 34 -11.34 8.74 -7.06
C ASP A 34 -11.63 7.60 -6.05
N ALA A 35 -10.66 6.69 -5.93
CA ALA A 35 -10.85 5.43 -5.24
C ALA A 35 -10.49 5.58 -3.76
N GLY A 36 -11.48 5.40 -2.89
CA GLY A 36 -11.31 5.46 -1.44
C GLY A 36 -10.42 4.35 -0.89
N ILE A 37 -9.38 4.74 -0.15
CA ILE A 37 -8.40 3.85 0.48
C ILE A 37 -8.24 4.19 1.97
N LEU A 38 -7.51 3.33 2.67
CA LEU A 38 -7.18 3.47 4.09
C LEU A 38 -8.41 3.55 5.00
N SER A 39 -9.55 2.97 4.62
CA SER A 39 -10.81 3.11 5.36
C SER A 39 -11.07 2.04 6.43
N GLY A 40 -11.82 2.40 7.47
CA GLY A 40 -12.41 1.42 8.40
C GLY A 40 -13.70 0.80 7.87
N ALA A 41 -14.10 -0.34 8.43
CA ALA A 41 -15.40 -0.93 8.12
C ALA A 41 -16.52 0.05 8.53
N GLY A 42 -17.23 0.61 7.53
CA GLY A 42 -18.36 1.51 7.74
C GLY A 42 -18.02 3.01 7.85
N THR A 43 -16.77 3.42 7.63
CA THR A 43 -16.37 4.84 7.65
C THR A 43 -16.11 5.36 6.24
N ALA A 44 -16.32 6.66 6.01
CA ALA A 44 -15.80 7.32 4.81
C ALA A 44 -14.28 7.11 4.71
N PRO A 45 -13.73 6.93 3.49
CA PRO A 45 -12.30 6.73 3.33
C PRO A 45 -11.53 7.96 3.81
N PHE A 46 -10.43 7.74 4.56
CA PHE A 46 -9.59 8.84 5.03
C PHE A 46 -8.66 9.39 3.94
N ALA A 47 -8.41 8.59 2.90
CA ALA A 47 -7.63 9.00 1.74
C ALA A 47 -8.21 8.42 0.45
N LYS A 48 -7.84 9.00 -0.68
CA LYS A 48 -8.25 8.54 -2.01
C LYS A 48 -7.10 8.53 -2.99
N ILE A 49 -7.14 7.64 -3.97
CA ILE A 49 -6.23 7.70 -5.12
C ILE A 49 -6.84 8.63 -6.16
N THR A 50 -6.11 9.69 -6.49
CA THR A 50 -6.58 10.74 -7.40
C THR A 50 -5.90 10.72 -8.75
N ASP A 51 -4.76 10.04 -8.89
CA ASP A 51 -4.03 9.86 -10.15
C ASP A 51 -3.00 8.74 -9.97
N GLY A 52 -2.40 8.28 -11.07
CA GLY A 52 -1.32 7.31 -11.03
C GLY A 52 -0.74 6.97 -12.39
N ALA A 53 0.53 6.59 -12.38
CA ALA A 53 1.26 6.15 -13.56
C ALA A 53 1.64 4.67 -13.41
N ALA A 54 1.23 3.86 -14.37
CA ALA A 54 1.56 2.44 -14.43
C ALA A 54 1.82 2.00 -15.87
N SER A 55 2.86 1.20 -16.09
CA SER A 55 3.23 0.63 -17.40
C SER A 55 2.66 -0.78 -17.62
N ALA A 56 2.26 -1.46 -16.54
CA ALA A 56 1.61 -2.76 -16.56
C ALA A 56 0.73 -2.94 -15.30
N SER A 57 -0.23 -3.85 -15.37
CA SER A 57 -1.07 -4.21 -14.23
C SER A 57 -0.23 -4.84 -13.13
N LEU A 58 -0.45 -4.42 -11.88
CA LEU A 58 0.34 -4.84 -10.73
C LEU A 58 -0.52 -4.83 -9.47
N MET A 59 -0.52 -5.94 -8.75
CA MET A 59 -1.03 -5.98 -7.39
C MET A 59 0.09 -5.53 -6.43
N LEU A 60 -0.20 -4.54 -5.59
CA LEU A 60 0.73 -3.98 -4.62
C LEU A 60 0.01 -3.65 -3.32
N ARG A 61 0.76 -3.23 -2.30
CA ARG A 61 0.21 -2.76 -1.04
C ARG A 61 0.52 -1.29 -0.85
N ILE A 62 -0.39 -0.56 -0.22
CA ILE A 62 -0.13 0.75 0.32
C ILE A 62 -0.14 0.66 1.85
N GLN A 63 0.85 1.26 2.48
CA GLN A 63 0.99 1.28 3.93
C GLN A 63 0.92 2.71 4.45
N ALA A 64 0.20 2.87 5.56
CA ALA A 64 0.25 4.03 6.42
C ALA A 64 0.78 3.61 7.80
N ALA A 65 1.95 4.10 8.17
CA ALA A 65 2.55 3.86 9.48
C ALA A 65 2.56 5.16 10.29
N LEU A 66 1.99 5.14 11.49
CA LEU A 66 1.99 6.30 12.39
C LEU A 66 3.28 6.30 13.21
N ASP A 67 4.07 7.35 13.08
CA ASP A 67 5.12 7.69 14.03
C ASP A 67 4.50 8.49 15.18
N ILE A 68 4.51 7.89 16.37
CA ILE A 68 3.92 8.50 17.58
C ILE A 68 4.86 9.53 18.20
N GLY A 69 6.18 9.40 17.99
CA GLY A 69 7.17 10.32 18.54
C GLY A 69 7.11 11.68 17.85
N ASP A 70 7.05 11.66 16.53
CA ASP A 70 7.08 12.86 15.68
C ASP A 70 5.69 13.29 15.16
N GLY A 71 4.64 12.54 15.48
CA GLY A 71 3.25 12.88 15.17
C GLY A 71 2.92 12.93 13.67
N HIS A 72 3.52 12.05 12.86
CA HIS A 72 3.30 12.02 11.41
C HIS A 72 2.99 10.61 10.92
N ILE A 73 2.43 10.53 9.71
CA ILE A 73 2.19 9.26 9.03
C ILE A 73 3.21 9.12 7.90
N GLU A 74 3.86 7.98 7.81
CA GLU A 74 4.63 7.57 6.64
C GLU A 74 3.72 6.79 5.69
N LEU A 75 3.52 7.33 4.49
CA LEU A 75 2.86 6.63 3.39
C LEU A 75 3.89 6.06 2.42
N MET A 76 3.71 4.79 2.03
CA MET A 76 4.61 4.14 1.07
C MET A 76 3.90 3.01 0.31
N LEU A 77 4.40 2.72 -0.90
CA LEU A 77 4.01 1.55 -1.69
C LEU A 77 4.94 0.38 -1.39
N LEU A 78 4.39 -0.83 -1.33
CA LEU A 78 5.11 -2.06 -1.04
C LEU A 78 4.75 -3.13 -2.08
N ASP A 79 5.72 -3.95 -2.47
CA ASP A 79 5.52 -5.21 -3.18
C ASP A 79 4.53 -6.10 -2.39
N MET A 80 3.83 -7.06 -3.00
CA MET A 80 3.00 -8.03 -2.27
C MET A 80 3.79 -9.00 -1.39
N LYS A 81 5.06 -9.27 -1.73
CA LYS A 81 5.92 -10.17 -0.96
C LYS A 81 6.24 -9.59 0.41
N GLU A 82 6.18 -10.41 1.45
CA GLU A 82 6.61 -10.00 2.79
C GLU A 82 8.13 -9.73 2.80
N GLY A 83 8.53 -8.55 3.31
CA GLY A 83 9.92 -8.07 3.19
C GLY A 83 10.36 -7.79 1.74
N GLY A 84 9.41 -7.64 0.82
CA GLY A 84 9.66 -7.30 -0.57
C GLY A 84 10.11 -5.84 -0.76
N LYS A 85 10.13 -5.42 -2.03
CA LYS A 85 10.58 -4.08 -2.42
C LYS A 85 9.62 -3.00 -1.89
N THR A 86 10.16 -1.81 -1.63
CA THR A 86 9.42 -0.69 -1.04
C THR A 86 9.73 0.60 -1.80
N GLY A 87 8.69 1.39 -2.07
CA GLY A 87 8.86 2.79 -2.47
C GLY A 87 9.38 3.64 -1.31
N ALA A 88 9.86 4.84 -1.62
CA ALA A 88 10.32 5.78 -0.61
C ALA A 88 9.14 6.24 0.28
N PRO A 89 9.31 6.30 1.62
CA PRO A 89 8.31 6.89 2.51
C PRO A 89 8.07 8.36 2.18
N VAL A 90 6.81 8.75 2.21
CA VAL A 90 6.37 10.14 2.15
C VAL A 90 5.77 10.53 3.49
N ARG A 91 6.32 11.60 4.08
CA ARG A 91 5.87 12.14 5.36
C ARG A 91 4.59 12.96 5.16
N VAL A 92 3.54 12.56 5.87
CA VAL A 92 2.24 13.22 5.92
C VAL A 92 2.00 13.78 7.31
N THR A 93 1.78 15.10 7.39
CA THR A 93 1.54 15.83 8.64
C THR A 93 0.19 16.55 8.68
N ALA A 94 -0.54 16.57 7.56
CA ALA A 94 -1.83 17.23 7.41
C ALA A 94 -2.57 16.67 6.19
N ASN A 95 -3.81 17.12 6.00
CA ASN A 95 -4.56 16.88 4.77
C ASN A 95 -3.81 17.45 3.56
N GLY A 96 -3.91 16.79 2.42
CA GLY A 96 -3.22 17.21 1.20
C GLY A 96 -3.08 16.09 0.19
N THR A 97 -2.50 16.41 -0.96
CA THR A 97 -2.17 15.42 -1.99
C THR A 97 -0.68 15.09 -1.94
N PHE A 98 -0.37 13.80 -1.95
CA PHE A 98 0.97 13.28 -1.83
C PHE A 98 1.24 12.30 -2.96
N THR A 99 2.40 12.42 -3.60
CA THR A 99 2.83 11.48 -4.64
C THR A 99 3.67 10.38 -4.01
N LEU A 100 3.18 9.16 -4.07
CA LEU A 100 3.90 7.96 -3.65
C LEU A 100 4.58 7.34 -4.86
N ASN A 101 5.91 7.22 -4.81
CA ASN A 101 6.65 6.56 -5.87
C ASN A 101 6.69 5.05 -5.63
N GLY A 102 6.64 4.29 -6.73
CA GLY A 102 6.99 2.87 -6.72
C GLY A 102 8.47 2.65 -6.39
N TRP A 103 8.84 1.38 -6.24
CA TRP A 103 10.25 1.00 -6.14
C TRP A 103 10.89 0.94 -7.53
N GLU A 104 12.23 0.88 -7.57
CA GLU A 104 12.96 0.68 -8.83
C GLU A 104 12.46 -0.59 -9.54
N SER A 105 12.16 -0.50 -10.84
CA SER A 105 11.54 -1.55 -11.67
C SER A 105 10.07 -1.89 -11.38
N ALA A 106 9.39 -1.16 -10.50
CA ALA A 106 7.94 -1.32 -10.34
C ALA A 106 7.20 -0.92 -11.63
N ALA A 107 6.21 -1.72 -12.03
CA ALA A 107 5.32 -1.36 -13.13
C ALA A 107 4.47 -0.13 -12.79
N VAL A 108 4.08 0.04 -11.52
CA VAL A 108 3.45 1.25 -11.00
C VAL A 108 4.55 2.20 -10.57
N THR A 109 4.75 3.29 -11.31
CA THR A 109 5.83 4.26 -11.07
C THR A 109 5.42 5.31 -10.04
N SER A 110 4.16 5.74 -10.04
CA SER A 110 3.63 6.66 -9.04
C SER A 110 2.13 6.49 -8.81
N LEU A 111 1.68 6.83 -7.61
CA LEU A 111 0.27 7.01 -7.26
C LEU A 111 0.12 8.35 -6.51
N SER A 112 -0.84 9.18 -6.91
CA SER A 112 -1.22 10.38 -6.19
C SER A 112 -2.33 10.04 -5.20
N VAL A 113 -2.10 10.36 -3.94
CA VAL A 113 -3.00 10.07 -2.83
C VAL A 113 -3.43 11.37 -2.16
N ALA A 114 -4.73 11.66 -2.18
CA ALA A 114 -5.33 12.74 -1.41
C ALA A 114 -5.71 12.23 -0.02
N VAL A 115 -5.06 12.73 1.03
CA VAL A 115 -5.46 12.53 2.43
C VAL A 115 -6.46 13.62 2.80
N GLU A 116 -7.71 13.22 3.05
CA GLU A 116 -8.83 14.13 3.31
C GLU A 116 -9.11 14.28 4.81
N ASP A 117 -8.74 13.29 5.63
CA ASP A 117 -8.85 13.34 7.09
C ASP A 117 -7.63 12.71 7.77
N PHE A 118 -6.58 13.51 7.92
CA PHE A 118 -5.33 13.13 8.59
C PHE A 118 -5.56 12.76 10.06
N THR A 119 -6.34 13.56 10.80
CA THR A 119 -6.56 13.34 12.23
C THR A 119 -7.32 12.05 12.48
N GLY A 120 -8.38 11.79 11.70
CA GLY A 120 -9.12 10.54 11.72
C GLY A 120 -8.24 9.35 11.35
N LEU A 121 -7.43 9.47 10.29
CA LEU A 121 -6.49 8.42 9.89
C LEU A 121 -5.48 8.09 11.00
N ALA A 122 -4.86 9.11 11.61
CA ALA A 122 -3.89 8.93 12.69
C ALA A 122 -4.53 8.26 13.91
N ALA A 123 -5.73 8.69 14.31
CA ALA A 123 -6.48 8.09 15.41
C ALA A 123 -6.87 6.63 15.10
N PHE A 124 -7.27 6.34 13.86
CA PHE A 124 -7.65 5.01 13.42
C PHE A 124 -6.46 4.04 13.40
N ILE A 125 -5.32 4.47 12.85
CA ILE A 125 -4.08 3.68 12.85
C ILE A 125 -3.62 3.37 14.29
N ARG A 126 -3.68 4.38 15.17
CA ARG A 126 -3.30 4.26 16.57
C ARG A 126 -4.17 3.27 17.34
N SER A 127 -5.49 3.35 17.16
CA SER A 127 -6.46 2.58 17.95
C SER A 127 -6.71 1.16 17.42
N GLY A 128 -6.77 0.99 16.09
CA GLY A 128 -7.23 -0.26 15.47
C GLY A 128 -6.12 -1.15 14.90
N TYR A 129 -4.92 -0.62 14.67
CA TYR A 129 -3.92 -1.26 13.80
C TYR A 129 -2.51 -1.28 14.39
N ALA A 130 -2.37 -1.10 15.70
CA ALA A 130 -1.08 -1.11 16.40
C ALA A 130 -0.02 -0.22 15.73
N GLY A 131 -0.44 0.94 15.21
CA GLY A 131 0.46 1.90 14.55
C GLY A 131 0.68 1.68 13.05
N ARG A 132 0.10 0.65 12.41
CA ARG A 132 0.31 0.39 10.98
C ARG A 132 -0.90 -0.19 10.25
N LEU A 133 -1.42 0.57 9.30
CA LEU A 133 -2.52 0.18 8.42
C LEU A 133 -1.97 -0.18 7.03
N VAL A 134 -2.50 -1.24 6.43
CA VAL A 134 -2.12 -1.69 5.08
C VAL A 134 -3.38 -1.97 4.26
N ASP A 135 -3.39 -1.53 3.00
CA ASP A 135 -4.36 -1.90 1.97
C ASP A 135 -3.67 -2.62 0.82
N VAL A 136 -4.45 -3.46 0.12
CA VAL A 136 -4.02 -4.08 -1.13
C VAL A 136 -4.72 -3.37 -2.28
N LEU A 137 -3.93 -2.99 -3.28
CA LEU A 137 -4.40 -2.35 -4.51
C LEU A 137 -4.12 -3.29 -5.68
N ASP A 138 -5.14 -3.55 -6.48
CA ASP A 138 -5.02 -4.23 -7.78
C ASP A 138 -5.06 -3.16 -8.87
N ILE A 139 -3.87 -2.70 -9.29
CA ILE A 139 -3.75 -1.68 -10.33
C ILE A 139 -3.84 -2.35 -11.69
N ARG A 140 -4.76 -1.88 -12.54
CA ARG A 140 -4.97 -2.42 -13.89
C ARG A 140 -4.72 -1.34 -14.93
N VAL A 141 -3.84 -1.64 -15.89
CA VAL A 141 -3.71 -0.85 -17.12
C VAL A 141 -4.62 -1.51 -18.17
N GLY A 142 -5.52 -0.72 -18.74
CA GLY A 142 -6.53 -1.20 -19.70
C GLY A 142 -6.15 -0.97 -21.15
#